data_AF-A0AAV5VCH1-F1
#
_entry.id   AF-A0AAV5VCH1-F1
#
_cell.length_a   1.000
_cell.length_b   1.000
_cell.length_c   1.000
_cell.angle_alpha   90.00
_cell.angle_beta   90.00
_cell.angle_gamma   90.00
#
_symmetry.space_group_name_H-M   'P 1'
#
loop_
_entity.id
_entity.type
_entity.pdbx_description
1 polymer ?
#
loop_
_entity_poly.entity_id
_entity_poly.type
_entity_poly.pdbx_seq_one_letter_code
_entity_poly.pdbx_strand_id
1 'polypeptide(L)'
;CPVCEAPFKSPHRLSMHILAEHRETDIRHFRCDDCDVSFRTLEILRKHRKKHDRSDEFKFGCDQCGIRFTSWTGVVTHQIQTHGQISDRVRELKPEPEK
;
A
#
# COMPACT_ATOMS: atom_id res chain seq x y z
N CYS A 1 -6.92 8.34 -29.82
CA CYS A 1 -5.49 8.06 -29.62
C CYS A 1 -4.84 8.19 -30.98
N PRO A 2 -3.73 8.91 -31.15
CA PRO A 2 -3.12 9.04 -32.46
C PRO A 2 -2.54 7.71 -33.00
N VAL A 3 -2.34 6.70 -32.14
CA VAL A 3 -1.77 5.39 -32.53
C VAL A 3 -2.84 4.33 -32.80
N CYS A 4 -3.89 4.25 -31.97
CA CYS A 4 -4.95 3.23 -32.08
C CYS A 4 -6.38 3.80 -32.16
N GLU A 5 -6.51 5.10 -32.40
CA GLU A 5 -7.77 5.83 -32.61
C GLU A 5 -8.76 5.83 -31.43
N ALA A 6 -8.47 5.14 -30.32
CA ALA A 6 -9.34 5.07 -29.14
C ALA A 6 -9.75 6.47 -28.60
N PRO A 7 -11.04 6.74 -28.31
CA PRO A 7 -11.51 8.06 -27.92
C PRO A 7 -11.19 8.39 -26.45
N PHE A 8 -10.72 9.61 -26.18
CA PHE A 8 -10.43 10.10 -24.82
C PHE A 8 -11.00 11.49 -24.59
N LYS A 9 -11.63 11.68 -23.43
CA LYS A 9 -12.28 12.95 -23.03
C LYS A 9 -11.34 13.95 -22.35
N SER A 10 -10.06 13.61 -22.18
CA SER A 10 -9.07 14.44 -21.48
C SER A 10 -7.68 14.17 -22.01
N PRO A 11 -6.84 15.21 -22.20
CA PRO A 11 -5.46 15.06 -22.63
C PRO A 11 -4.62 14.24 -21.64
N HIS A 12 -4.91 14.32 -20.34
CA HIS A 12 -4.24 13.50 -19.32
C HIS A 12 -4.53 12.00 -19.51
N ARG A 13 -5.79 11.64 -19.80
CA ARG A 13 -6.17 10.23 -20.04
C ARG A 13 -5.58 9.69 -21.34
N LEU A 14 -5.54 10.50 -22.39
CA LEU A 14 -4.90 10.13 -23.66
C LEU A 14 -3.39 9.92 -23.47
N SER A 15 -2.71 10.83 -22.77
CA SER A 15 -1.29 10.73 -22.47
C SER A 15 -0.99 9.44 -21.69
N MET A 16 -1.75 9.16 -20.63
CA MET A 16 -1.62 7.93 -19.85
C MET A 16 -1.85 6.66 -20.68
N HIS A 17 -2.80 6.68 -21.60
CA HIS A 17 -3.05 5.55 -22.50
C HIS A 17 -1.89 5.32 -23.47
N ILE A 18 -1.38 6.38 -24.11
CA ILE A 18 -0.24 6.26 -25.04
C ILE A 18 0.97 5.68 -24.32
N LEU A 19 1.22 6.16 -23.11
CA LEU A 19 2.35 5.72 -22.33
C LEU A 19 2.23 4.28 -21.81
N ALA A 20 1.00 3.80 -21.54
CA ALA A 20 0.77 2.45 -21.04
C ALA A 20 0.69 1.38 -22.13
N GLU A 21 0.12 1.73 -23.29
CA GLU A 21 -0.24 0.75 -24.33
C GLU A 21 0.62 0.85 -25.59
N HIS A 22 1.26 2.00 -25.84
CA HIS A 22 2.02 2.26 -27.07
C HIS A 22 3.51 2.52 -26.86
N ARG A 23 4.00 2.51 -25.61
CA ARG A 23 5.45 2.57 -25.30
C ARG A 23 5.90 1.20 -24.79
N GLU A 24 6.93 0.64 -25.41
CA GLU A 24 7.45 -0.72 -25.09
C GLU A 24 8.27 -0.81 -23.79
N THR A 25 8.44 0.29 -23.07
CA THR A 25 9.17 0.32 -21.79
C THR A 25 8.16 0.26 -20.65
N ASP A 26 8.37 -0.56 -19.62
CA ASP A 26 7.50 -0.67 -18.43
C ASP A 26 7.41 0.68 -17.70
N ILE A 27 6.58 1.60 -18.17
CA ILE A 27 6.44 2.94 -17.59
C ILE A 27 5.46 2.88 -16.45
N ARG A 28 5.98 2.37 -15.36
CA ARG A 28 5.51 2.65 -14.02
C ARG A 28 5.85 4.11 -13.68
N HIS A 29 5.03 5.03 -14.17
CA HIS A 29 5.27 6.49 -14.18
C HIS A 29 5.58 7.11 -12.82
N PHE A 30 5.03 6.55 -11.75
CA PHE A 30 5.12 7.13 -10.41
C PHE A 30 5.53 6.05 -9.42
N ARG A 31 6.85 5.87 -9.27
CA ARG A 31 7.45 4.99 -8.27
C ARG A 31 7.37 5.62 -6.88
N CYS A 32 7.12 4.81 -5.85
CA CYS A 32 7.24 5.26 -4.48
C CYS A 32 8.73 5.33 -4.09
N ASP A 33 9.14 6.38 -3.39
CA ASP A 33 10.52 6.46 -2.88
C ASP A 33 10.70 5.58 -1.63
N ASP A 34 9.62 5.38 -0.86
CA ASP A 34 9.60 4.54 0.35
C ASP A 34 9.47 3.02 0.08
N CYS A 35 9.15 2.59 -1.14
CA CYS A 35 9.07 1.18 -1.52
C CYS A 35 9.17 0.95 -3.03
N ASP A 36 9.40 -0.30 -3.47
CA ASP A 36 9.57 -0.63 -4.89
C ASP A 36 8.25 -0.64 -5.71
N VAL A 37 7.14 -0.17 -5.12
CA VAL A 37 5.83 -0.17 -5.79
C VAL A 37 5.69 1.06 -6.69
N SER A 38 5.01 0.88 -7.81
CA SER A 38 4.83 1.96 -8.77
C SER A 38 3.42 2.01 -9.33
N PHE A 39 2.98 3.23 -9.67
CA PHE A 39 1.59 3.52 -9.99
C PHE A 39 1.45 4.19 -11.35
N ARG A 40 0.27 4.01 -11.95
CA ARG A 40 -0.09 4.63 -13.22
C ARG A 40 -0.39 6.13 -13.07
N THR A 41 -0.75 6.63 -11.89
CA THR A 41 -1.04 8.06 -11.71
C THR A 41 -0.48 8.61 -10.41
N LEU A 42 -0.17 9.92 -10.40
CA LEU A 42 0.31 10.63 -9.22
C LEU A 42 -0.71 10.64 -8.08
N GLU A 43 -2.02 10.66 -8.39
CA GLU A 43 -3.06 10.60 -7.35
C GLU A 43 -3.04 9.27 -6.60
N ILE A 44 -2.87 8.16 -7.33
CA ILE A 44 -2.78 6.83 -6.72
C ILE A 44 -1.48 6.73 -5.92
N LEU A 45 -0.35 7.22 -6.44
CA LEU A 45 0.90 7.31 -5.67
C LEU A 45 0.72 8.14 -4.38
N ARG A 46 0.05 9.29 -4.43
CA ARG A 46 -0.20 10.11 -3.24
C ARG A 46 -1.07 9.38 -2.21
N LYS A 47 -2.13 8.70 -2.64
CA LYS A 47 -2.97 7.86 -1.77
C LYS A 47 -2.18 6.69 -1.16
N HIS A 48 -1.30 6.07 -1.95
CA HIS A 48 -0.40 5.04 -1.48
C HIS A 48 0.62 5.57 -0.47
N ARG A 49 1.27 6.70 -0.75
CA ARG A 49 2.27 7.31 0.15
C ARG A 49 1.65 7.71 1.50
N LYS A 50 0.38 8.12 1.53
CA LYS A 50 -0.33 8.29 2.80
C LYS A 50 -0.34 7.02 3.65
N LYS A 51 -0.35 5.81 3.05
CA LYS A 51 -0.25 4.55 3.81
C LYS A 51 1.12 4.33 4.44
N HIS A 52 2.20 4.85 3.84
CA HIS A 52 3.52 4.86 4.48
C HIS A 52 3.50 5.75 5.74
N ASP A 53 2.85 6.91 5.66
CA ASP A 53 2.65 7.82 6.79
C ASP A 53 1.77 7.19 7.90
N ARG A 54 0.79 6.34 7.52
CA ARG A 54 0.02 5.54 8.49
C ARG A 54 0.83 4.45 9.19
N SER A 55 2.12 4.26 8.89
CA SER A 55 2.96 3.29 9.59
C SER A 55 2.98 3.55 11.11
N ASP A 56 2.86 4.81 11.53
CA ASP A 56 2.71 5.21 12.94
C ASP A 56 1.30 4.98 13.50
N GLU A 57 0.26 4.94 12.66
CA GLU A 57 -1.10 4.55 13.06
C GLU A 57 -1.21 3.04 13.27
N PHE A 58 -0.48 2.23 12.48
CA PHE A 58 -0.43 0.78 12.62
C PHE A 58 0.70 0.34 13.55
N LYS A 59 0.53 0.66 14.84
CA LYS A 59 1.49 0.37 15.92
C LYS A 59 1.79 -1.11 16.12
N PHE A 60 0.91 -2.00 15.69
CA PHE A 60 1.00 -3.43 15.96
C PHE A 60 1.18 -4.22 14.67
N GLY A 61 2.30 -4.93 14.51
CA GLY A 61 2.58 -5.75 13.32
C GLY A 61 2.63 -7.23 13.65
N CYS A 62 2.10 -8.07 12.76
CA CYS A 62 2.32 -9.50 12.79
C CYS A 62 3.70 -9.81 12.19
N ASP A 63 4.60 -10.43 12.95
CA ASP A 63 5.93 -10.81 12.47
C ASP A 63 5.91 -12.03 11.53
N GLN A 64 4.84 -12.83 11.55
CA GLN A 64 4.72 -14.02 10.71
C GLN A 64 4.31 -13.69 9.26
N CYS A 65 3.49 -12.66 9.05
CA CYS A 65 2.97 -12.31 7.72
C CYS A 65 3.11 -10.83 7.34
N GLY A 66 3.60 -9.99 8.25
CA GLY A 66 3.82 -8.56 8.00
C GLY A 66 2.57 -7.69 7.99
N ILE A 67 1.38 -8.24 8.25
CA ILE A 67 0.13 -7.47 8.34
C ILE A 67 0.19 -6.54 9.56
N ARG A 68 -0.21 -5.28 9.39
CA ARG A 68 -0.18 -4.25 10.44
C ARG A 68 -1.59 -3.84 10.84
N PHE A 69 -1.77 -3.56 12.13
CA PHE A 69 -3.03 -3.27 12.81
C PHE A 69 -2.89 -2.02 13.67
N THR A 70 -3.98 -1.27 13.81
CA THR A 70 -4.03 -0.03 14.62
C THR A 70 -4.22 -0.32 16.11
N SER A 71 -4.61 -1.54 16.47
CA SER A 71 -4.86 -1.96 17.85
C SER A 71 -4.19 -3.29 18.18
N TRP A 72 -3.80 -3.45 19.45
CA TRP A 72 -3.20 -4.68 19.98
C TRP A 72 -4.17 -5.87 19.86
N THR A 73 -5.44 -5.64 20.15
CA THR A 73 -6.50 -6.65 20.01
C THR A 73 -6.66 -7.13 18.57
N GLY A 74 -6.47 -6.25 17.59
CA GLY A 74 -6.52 -6.58 16.17
C GLY A 74 -5.42 -7.57 15.77
N VAL A 75 -4.17 -7.29 16.13
CA VAL A 75 -3.05 -8.19 15.81
C VAL A 75 -3.14 -9.53 16.55
N VAL A 76 -3.61 -9.52 17.80
CA VAL A 76 -3.79 -10.76 18.61
C VAL A 76 -4.87 -11.65 18.00
N THR A 77 -6.01 -11.07 17.63
CA THR A 77 -7.11 -11.82 17.02
C THR A 77 -6.66 -12.44 15.70
N HIS A 78 -5.97 -11.66 14.87
CA HIS A 78 -5.38 -12.16 13.63
C HIS A 78 -4.38 -13.29 13.89
N GLN A 79 -3.48 -13.15 14.84
CA GLN A 79 -2.49 -14.19 15.15
C GLN A 79 -3.13 -15.48 15.65
N ILE A 80 -4.18 -15.42 16.47
CA ILE A 80 -4.92 -16.61 16.89
C ILE A 80 -5.66 -17.25 15.71
N GLN A 81 -6.36 -16.45 14.88
CA GLN A 81 -7.22 -16.97 13.82
C GLN A 81 -6.47 -17.45 12.58
N THR A 82 -5.36 -16.77 12.24
CA THR A 82 -4.58 -17.06 11.02
C THR A 82 -3.37 -17.93 11.32
N HIS A 83 -2.76 -17.78 12.49
CA HIS A 83 -1.51 -18.46 12.85
C HIS A 83 -1.65 -19.42 14.03
N GLY A 84 -2.80 -19.46 14.71
CA GLY A 84 -3.04 -20.34 15.86
C GLY A 84 -2.29 -19.94 17.14
N GLN A 85 -1.42 -18.94 17.10
CA GLN A 85 -0.54 -18.56 18.20
C GLN A 85 -0.15 -17.09 18.16
N ILE A 86 -0.08 -16.47 19.33
CA ILE A 86 0.42 -15.09 19.51
C ILE A 86 1.95 -15.15 19.64
N SER A 87 2.66 -14.33 18.87
CA SER A 87 4.12 -14.24 18.97
C SER A 87 4.55 -13.42 20.19
N ASP A 88 5.73 -13.70 20.71
CA ASP A 88 6.28 -12.98 21.86
C ASP A 88 6.46 -11.49 21.56
N ARG A 89 6.82 -11.15 20.33
CA ARG A 89 6.90 -9.76 19.86
C ARG A 89 5.57 -9.02 19.98
N VAL A 90 4.45 -9.67 19.72
CA VAL A 90 3.11 -9.06 19.89
C VAL A 90 2.72 -8.97 21.36
N ARG A 91 3.17 -9.92 22.20
CA ARG A 91 2.96 -9.87 23.65
C ARG A 91 3.72 -8.71 24.30
N GLU A 92 4.94 -8.44 23.85
CA GLU A 92 5.76 -7.32 24.32
C GLU A 92 5.18 -5.95 23.92
N LEU A 93 4.43 -5.88 22.83
CA LEU A 93 3.72 -4.66 22.40
C LEU A 93 2.45 -4.37 23.21
N LYS A 94 2.10 -5.17 24.24
CA LYS A 94 0.86 -4.98 25.00
C LYS A 94 0.79 -3.56 25.59
N PRO A 95 -0.26 -2.77 25.29
CA PRO A 95 -0.41 -1.44 25.86
C PRO A 95 -0.57 -1.55 27.39
N GLU A 96 0.25 -0.79 28.12
CA GLU A 96 0.10 -0.67 29.57
C GLU A 96 -1.20 0.09 29.89
N PRO A 97 -1.90 -0.26 30.99
CA PRO A 97 -3.06 0.51 31.42
C PRO A 97 -2.61 1.94 31.76
N GLU A 98 -3.12 2.92 31.01
CA GLU A 98 -2.97 4.33 31.36
C GLU A 98 -3.63 4.56 32.73
N LYS A 99 -2.86 5.13 33.68
CA LYS A 99 -3.30 5.42 35.06
C LYS A 99 -4.36 6.50 35.12
#